data_AF-A0A3D3RFI7-F1
#
_entry.id   AF-A0A3D3RFI7-F1
#
_cell.length_a   1.000
_cell.length_b   1.000
_cell.length_c   1.000
_cell.angle_alpha   90.00
_cell.angle_beta   90.00
_cell.angle_gamma   90.00
#
_symmetry.space_group_name_H-M   'P 1'
#
loop_
_entity.id
_entity.type
_entity.pdbx_description
1 polymer ?
#
loop_
_entity_poly.entity_id
_entity_poly.type
_entity_poly.pdbx_seq_one_letter_code
_entity_poly.pdbx_strand_id
1 'polypeptide(L)'
;MRPHLRNSLILCILTLIVYAQTCSFGFVTIDDPSWIVNNAFVNSGVNSTNVSWAFSFNTVDALSNWMPFTFLSLMIDAQLFGMGGGGFHLTNVLLHCASALFLYAALVQMTGATTKSAIVAALFAVHPLHVESVAWVTERKDVLSLCFGHAAIWAYAMYVTAARKKYYLASVALFLCSLLSKQTLVTLPFLLLLLDYWPLRRTAARTHAHDAAVDEEQPAAVPWRRLIIEKIPFLILTVLFCGLALFSQANPMEFSEQYSIPYRVLNAATSYMEYVGKTFWPAGLSVFYPHRTISPLAGSFASLFLLLACGLALWWRRRKPYVFTGWFWF
;
A
#
# COMPACT_ATOMS: atom_id res chain seq x y z
N MET A 1 14.67 -27.63 5.82
CA MET A 1 13.98 -26.66 4.94
C MET A 1 14.39 -25.25 5.36
N ARG A 2 14.94 -24.41 4.45
CA ARG A 2 15.41 -23.05 4.80
C ARG A 2 14.28 -22.28 5.52
N PRO A 3 14.51 -21.62 6.67
CA PRO A 3 13.45 -21.03 7.50
C PRO A 3 12.56 -20.05 6.72
N HIS A 4 13.11 -19.39 5.69
CA HIS A 4 12.35 -18.54 4.77
C HIS A 4 11.23 -19.28 4.04
N LEU A 5 11.50 -20.46 3.45
CA LEU A 5 10.50 -21.22 2.71
C LEU A 5 9.36 -21.70 3.61
N ARG A 6 9.70 -22.17 4.82
CA ARG A 6 8.71 -22.58 5.82
C ARG A 6 7.78 -21.42 6.18
N ASN A 7 8.34 -20.26 6.50
CA ASN A 7 7.55 -19.09 6.89
C ASN A 7 6.69 -18.57 5.72
N SER A 8 7.22 -18.56 4.50
CA SER A 8 6.44 -18.20 3.30
C SER A 8 5.27 -19.16 3.09
N LEU A 9 5.46 -20.47 3.24
CA LEU A 9 4.37 -21.45 3.13
C LEU A 9 3.30 -21.23 4.21
N ILE A 10 3.71 -20.94 5.45
CA ILE A 10 2.79 -20.61 6.53
C ILE A 10 1.97 -19.36 6.17
N LEU A 11 2.60 -18.30 5.66
CA LEU A 11 1.91 -17.08 5.23
C LEU A 11 0.87 -17.36 4.13
N CYS A 12 1.24 -18.18 3.13
CA CYS A 12 0.30 -18.57 2.08
C CYS A 12 -0.90 -19.33 2.66
N ILE A 13 -0.65 -20.34 3.49
CA ILE A 13 -1.70 -21.17 4.10
C ILE A 13 -2.62 -20.31 4.97
N LEU A 14 -2.07 -19.43 5.82
CA LEU A 14 -2.86 -18.53 6.66
C LEU A 14 -3.75 -17.61 5.82
N THR A 15 -3.20 -17.01 4.77
CA THR A 15 -3.96 -16.12 3.88
C THR A 15 -5.11 -16.88 3.20
N LEU A 16 -4.82 -18.08 2.69
CA LEU A 16 -5.83 -18.92 2.04
C LEU A 16 -6.90 -19.39 3.03
N ILE A 17 -6.56 -19.76 4.25
CA ILE A 17 -7.56 -20.18 5.26
C ILE A 17 -8.56 -19.05 5.53
N VAL A 18 -8.10 -17.81 5.65
CA VAL A 18 -8.97 -16.66 5.95
C VAL A 18 -9.86 -16.30 4.76
N TYR A 19 -9.30 -16.30 3.55
CA TYR A 19 -9.97 -15.74 2.38
C TYR A 19 -10.46 -16.75 1.35
N ALA A 20 -10.15 -18.05 1.43
CA ALA A 20 -10.59 -19.03 0.42
C ALA A 20 -12.11 -19.06 0.23
N GLN A 21 -12.88 -18.78 1.30
CA GLN A 21 -14.33 -18.67 1.23
C GLN A 21 -14.81 -17.60 0.23
N THR A 22 -14.03 -16.54 -0.01
CA THR A 22 -14.42 -15.46 -0.95
C THR A 22 -14.54 -15.97 -2.38
N CYS A 23 -13.86 -17.07 -2.72
CA CYS A 23 -13.98 -17.69 -4.04
C CYS A 23 -15.39 -18.27 -4.31
N SER A 24 -16.23 -18.40 -3.28
CA SER A 24 -17.64 -18.80 -3.42
C SER A 24 -18.61 -17.62 -3.50
N PHE A 25 -18.13 -16.38 -3.32
CA PHE A 25 -18.96 -15.19 -3.28
C PHE A 25 -19.27 -14.66 -4.68
N GLY A 26 -20.41 -13.96 -4.79
CA GLY A 26 -20.75 -13.18 -5.97
C GLY A 26 -20.08 -11.79 -5.97
N PHE A 27 -20.44 -10.99 -6.97
CA PHE A 27 -20.13 -9.56 -6.98
C PHE A 27 -21.01 -8.82 -5.97
N VAL A 28 -20.48 -7.76 -5.37
CA VAL A 28 -21.26 -6.89 -4.48
C VAL A 28 -21.99 -5.82 -5.30
N THR A 29 -23.04 -5.22 -4.75
CA THR A 29 -23.86 -4.24 -5.50
C THR A 29 -23.23 -2.85 -5.59
N ILE A 30 -22.11 -2.62 -4.91
CA ILE A 30 -21.39 -1.34 -4.86
C ILE A 30 -20.21 -1.44 -5.82
N ASP A 31 -20.16 -0.54 -6.79
CA ASP A 31 -19.15 -0.40 -7.87
C ASP A 31 -18.96 -1.60 -8.82
N ASP A 32 -19.01 -2.86 -8.36
CA ASP A 32 -18.81 -4.03 -9.23
C ASP A 32 -19.74 -4.02 -10.46
N PRO A 33 -21.01 -3.56 -10.38
CA PRO A 33 -21.83 -3.45 -11.58
C PRO A 33 -21.26 -2.52 -12.65
N SER A 34 -20.77 -1.32 -12.28
CA SER A 34 -20.25 -0.35 -13.26
C SER A 34 -18.84 -0.68 -13.71
N TRP A 35 -18.01 -1.23 -12.83
CA TRP A 35 -16.61 -1.55 -13.12
C TRP A 35 -16.43 -2.86 -13.88
N ILE A 36 -17.29 -3.84 -13.61
CA ILE A 36 -17.11 -5.23 -14.04
C ILE A 36 -18.33 -5.66 -14.84
N VAL A 37 -19.48 -5.88 -14.18
CA VAL A 37 -20.61 -6.62 -14.76
C VAL A 37 -21.20 -5.94 -16.00
N ASN A 38 -21.36 -4.62 -15.97
CA ASN A 38 -21.92 -3.84 -17.08
C ASN A 38 -20.83 -3.23 -17.98
N ASN A 39 -19.56 -3.50 -17.70
CA ASN A 39 -18.45 -2.95 -18.47
C ASN A 39 -18.11 -3.87 -19.66
N ALA A 40 -18.57 -3.48 -20.85
CA ALA A 40 -18.36 -4.25 -22.07
C ALA A 40 -16.88 -4.49 -22.40
N PHE A 41 -15.98 -3.56 -22.03
CA PHE A 41 -14.53 -3.72 -22.23
C PHE A 41 -13.94 -4.78 -21.30
N VAL A 42 -14.40 -4.85 -20.04
CA VAL A 42 -13.95 -5.89 -19.11
C VAL A 42 -14.50 -7.26 -19.54
N ASN A 43 -15.80 -7.33 -19.85
CA ASN A 43 -16.47 -8.58 -20.21
C ASN A 43 -15.93 -9.24 -21.48
N SER A 44 -15.45 -8.44 -22.44
CA SER A 44 -14.88 -8.94 -23.69
C SER A 44 -13.39 -9.32 -23.60
N GLY A 45 -12.80 -9.26 -22.39
CA GLY A 45 -11.46 -9.76 -22.11
C GLY A 45 -10.34 -8.90 -22.71
N VAL A 46 -9.14 -9.47 -22.83
CA VAL A 46 -7.97 -8.75 -23.33
C VAL A 46 -7.91 -8.82 -24.86
N ASN A 47 -7.99 -7.67 -25.51
CA ASN A 47 -7.72 -7.49 -26.94
C ASN A 47 -7.13 -6.09 -27.19
N SER A 48 -6.66 -5.81 -28.40
CA SER A 48 -6.01 -4.54 -28.74
C SER A 48 -6.89 -3.32 -28.46
N THR A 49 -8.19 -3.40 -28.77
CA THR A 49 -9.17 -2.34 -28.51
C THR A 49 -9.31 -2.08 -27.02
N ASN A 50 -9.48 -3.13 -26.22
CA ASN A 50 -9.69 -3.02 -24.77
C ASN A 50 -8.43 -2.57 -24.03
N VAL A 51 -7.24 -2.98 -24.49
CA VAL A 51 -5.96 -2.47 -23.98
C VAL A 51 -5.83 -0.98 -24.29
N SER A 52 -6.12 -0.57 -25.52
CA SER A 52 -6.10 0.85 -25.89
C SER A 52 -7.11 1.66 -25.07
N TRP A 53 -8.30 1.11 -24.82
CA TRP A 53 -9.30 1.72 -23.95
C TRP A 53 -8.80 1.87 -22.51
N ALA A 54 -8.20 0.83 -21.92
CA ALA A 54 -7.69 0.86 -20.55
C ALA A 54 -6.63 1.95 -20.34
N PHE A 55 -5.79 2.19 -21.34
CA PHE A 55 -4.79 3.28 -21.32
C PHE A 55 -5.31 4.63 -21.81
N SER A 56 -6.54 4.70 -22.32
CA SER A 56 -7.16 5.95 -22.73
C SER A 56 -7.73 6.73 -21.55
N PHE A 57 -7.75 8.05 -21.65
CA PHE A 57 -8.40 8.92 -20.68
C PHE A 57 -9.94 8.81 -20.73
N ASN A 58 -10.54 8.12 -21.71
CA ASN A 58 -12.00 7.90 -21.73
C ASN A 58 -12.48 7.07 -20.53
N THR A 59 -11.59 6.31 -19.89
CA THR A 59 -11.87 5.61 -18.62
C THR A 59 -12.15 6.58 -17.47
N VAL A 60 -11.55 7.76 -17.51
CA VAL A 60 -11.71 8.82 -16.51
C VAL A 60 -13.10 9.43 -16.58
N ASP A 61 -13.66 9.63 -17.76
CA ASP A 61 -15.00 10.21 -17.91
C ASP A 61 -16.09 9.27 -17.38
N ALA A 62 -15.85 7.95 -17.42
CA ALA A 62 -16.82 6.95 -16.98
C ALA A 62 -16.73 6.62 -15.48
N LEU A 63 -15.53 6.60 -14.90
CA LEU A 63 -15.28 6.06 -13.53
C LEU A 63 -14.38 6.98 -12.67
N SER A 64 -14.14 8.21 -13.15
CA SER A 64 -13.42 9.31 -12.47
C SER A 64 -11.98 9.01 -12.04
N ASN A 65 -11.37 7.94 -12.56
CA ASN A 65 -10.04 7.51 -12.16
C ASN A 65 -9.33 6.75 -13.30
N TRP A 66 -8.08 7.11 -13.59
CA TRP A 66 -7.26 6.42 -14.59
C TRP A 66 -6.45 5.29 -13.95
N MET A 67 -6.85 4.03 -14.16
CA MET A 67 -6.26 2.84 -13.54
C MET A 67 -6.11 1.67 -14.54
N PRO A 68 -5.27 1.82 -15.57
CA PRO A 68 -5.13 0.84 -16.66
C PRO A 68 -4.82 -0.58 -16.17
N PHE A 69 -3.92 -0.74 -15.19
CA PHE A 69 -3.50 -2.07 -14.74
C PHE A 69 -4.61 -2.81 -13.98
N THR A 70 -5.47 -2.07 -13.28
CA THR A 70 -6.66 -2.64 -12.65
C THR A 70 -7.61 -3.18 -13.72
N PHE A 71 -7.95 -2.40 -14.74
CA PHE A 71 -8.84 -2.87 -15.81
C PHE A 71 -8.26 -4.06 -16.57
N LEU A 72 -6.98 -4.02 -16.92
CA LEU A 72 -6.31 -5.15 -17.57
C LEU A 72 -6.38 -6.42 -16.71
N SER A 73 -6.16 -6.30 -15.39
CA SER A 73 -6.27 -7.45 -14.49
C SER A 73 -7.70 -8.01 -14.40
N LEU A 74 -8.72 -7.15 -14.46
CA LEU A 74 -10.13 -7.58 -14.49
C LEU A 74 -10.49 -8.24 -15.83
N MET A 75 -10.00 -7.71 -16.95
CA MET A 75 -10.16 -8.31 -18.29
C MET A 75 -9.54 -9.70 -18.38
N ILE A 76 -8.34 -9.87 -17.79
CA ILE A 76 -7.67 -11.18 -17.73
C ILE A 76 -8.56 -12.18 -16.99
N ASP A 77 -9.13 -11.80 -15.85
CA ASP A 77 -10.01 -12.69 -15.10
C ASP A 77 -11.31 -13.01 -15.85
N ALA A 78 -11.93 -12.02 -16.49
CA ALA A 78 -13.11 -12.24 -17.33
C ALA A 78 -12.81 -13.27 -18.44
N GLN A 79 -11.63 -13.19 -19.04
CA GLN A 79 -11.20 -14.10 -20.10
C GLN A 79 -10.85 -15.51 -19.60
N LEU A 80 -10.28 -15.63 -18.39
CA LEU A 80 -9.85 -16.91 -17.82
C LEU A 80 -10.98 -17.66 -17.09
N PHE A 81 -11.85 -16.93 -16.40
CA PHE A 81 -12.84 -17.48 -15.48
C PHE A 81 -14.30 -17.20 -15.90
N GLY A 82 -14.51 -16.40 -16.95
CA GLY A 82 -15.84 -15.90 -17.30
C GLY A 82 -16.36 -14.90 -16.28
N MET A 83 -17.66 -14.59 -16.32
CA MET A 83 -18.29 -13.56 -15.48
C MET A 83 -18.80 -14.07 -14.12
N GLY A 84 -18.19 -15.13 -13.58
CA GLY A 84 -18.45 -15.60 -12.21
C GLY A 84 -17.54 -14.90 -11.19
N GLY A 85 -18.10 -14.38 -10.10
CA GLY A 85 -17.33 -13.62 -9.10
C GLY A 85 -16.16 -14.40 -8.45
N GLY A 86 -16.28 -15.71 -8.34
CA GLY A 86 -15.29 -16.55 -7.64
C GLY A 86 -13.86 -16.47 -8.19
N GLY A 87 -13.68 -16.44 -9.52
CA GLY A 87 -12.36 -16.29 -10.14
C GLY A 87 -11.73 -14.93 -9.86
N PHE A 88 -12.56 -13.89 -9.82
CA PHE A 88 -12.10 -12.55 -9.48
C PHE A 88 -11.68 -12.43 -8.01
N HIS A 89 -12.45 -13.03 -7.10
CA HIS A 89 -12.06 -13.12 -5.70
C HIS A 89 -10.75 -13.88 -5.52
N LEU A 90 -10.56 -15.01 -6.23
CA LEU A 90 -9.32 -15.77 -6.19
C LEU A 90 -8.11 -14.91 -6.56
N THR A 91 -8.19 -14.13 -7.63
CA THR A 91 -7.10 -13.23 -8.03
C THR A 91 -6.78 -12.20 -6.94
N ASN A 92 -7.78 -11.61 -6.27
CA ASN A 92 -7.53 -10.70 -5.14
C ASN A 92 -6.82 -11.41 -3.98
N VAL A 93 -7.23 -12.62 -3.63
CA VAL A 93 -6.58 -13.42 -2.57
C VAL A 93 -5.12 -13.75 -2.93
N LEU A 94 -4.85 -14.11 -4.18
CA LEU A 94 -3.49 -14.38 -4.66
C LEU A 94 -2.63 -13.11 -4.64
N LEU A 95 -3.16 -11.97 -5.04
CA LEU A 95 -2.47 -10.68 -4.98
C LEU A 95 -2.16 -10.26 -3.54
N HIS A 96 -3.10 -10.44 -2.60
CA HIS A 96 -2.89 -10.16 -1.18
C HIS A 96 -1.84 -11.09 -0.57
N CYS A 97 -1.89 -12.38 -0.90
CA CYS A 97 -0.88 -13.35 -0.50
C CYS A 97 0.50 -12.96 -1.03
N ALA A 98 0.62 -12.61 -2.31
CA ALA A 98 1.88 -12.14 -2.91
C ALA A 98 2.38 -10.86 -2.21
N SER A 99 1.48 -9.92 -1.92
CA SER A 99 1.78 -8.70 -1.17
C SER A 99 2.36 -9.00 0.22
N ALA A 100 1.78 -9.95 0.97
CA ALA A 100 2.29 -10.38 2.26
C ALA A 100 3.67 -11.05 2.16
N LEU A 101 3.92 -11.82 1.10
CA LEU A 101 5.23 -12.44 0.84
C LEU A 101 6.29 -11.40 0.49
N PHE A 102 5.97 -10.40 -0.33
CA PHE A 102 6.89 -9.30 -0.63
C PHE A 102 7.18 -8.44 0.59
N LEU A 103 6.17 -8.16 1.42
CA LEU A 103 6.36 -7.47 2.70
C LEU A 103 7.28 -8.26 3.62
N TYR A 104 7.04 -9.58 3.77
CA TYR A 104 7.92 -10.46 4.53
C TYR A 104 9.36 -10.43 4.00
N ALA A 105 9.54 -10.59 2.69
CA ALA A 105 10.85 -10.59 2.06
C ALA A 105 11.58 -9.25 2.24
N ALA A 106 10.88 -8.12 2.09
CA ALA A 106 11.40 -6.79 2.34
C ALA A 106 11.85 -6.63 3.80
N LEU A 107 11.01 -6.99 4.76
CA LEU A 107 11.32 -6.88 6.19
C LEU A 107 12.50 -7.76 6.58
N VAL A 108 12.57 -9.01 6.10
CA VAL A 108 13.73 -9.89 6.31
C VAL A 108 14.99 -9.24 5.73
N GLN A 109 14.91 -8.74 4.50
CA GLN A 109 16.06 -8.14 3.82
C GLN A 109 16.59 -6.88 4.52
N MET A 110 15.70 -6.08 5.12
CA MET A 110 16.07 -4.84 5.80
C MET A 110 16.48 -5.05 7.26
N THR A 111 15.94 -6.06 7.96
CA THR A 111 16.12 -6.20 9.42
C THR A 111 16.94 -7.43 9.84
N GLY A 112 17.10 -8.43 8.96
CA GLY A 112 17.64 -9.75 9.31
C GLY A 112 16.76 -10.60 10.25
N ALA A 113 15.70 -10.01 10.84
CA ALA A 113 14.92 -10.61 11.91
C ALA A 113 13.80 -11.53 11.39
N THR A 114 14.18 -12.69 10.85
CA THR A 114 13.28 -13.65 10.16
C THR A 114 11.95 -13.90 10.87
N THR A 115 11.96 -14.23 12.17
CA THR A 115 10.73 -14.53 12.93
C THR A 115 9.86 -13.29 13.14
N LYS A 116 10.46 -12.14 13.48
CA LYS A 116 9.70 -10.89 13.72
C LYS A 116 9.06 -10.42 12.42
N SER A 117 9.78 -10.48 11.30
CA SER A 117 9.26 -10.18 9.97
C SER A 117 8.10 -11.09 9.59
N ALA A 118 8.17 -12.39 9.92
CA ALA A 118 7.08 -13.33 9.66
C ALA A 118 5.83 -12.99 10.49
N ILE A 119 5.99 -12.61 11.76
CA ILE A 119 4.87 -12.18 12.61
C ILE A 119 4.19 -10.93 12.04
N VAL A 120 4.97 -9.92 11.65
CA VAL A 120 4.42 -8.67 11.07
C VAL A 120 3.70 -8.95 9.74
N ALA A 121 4.29 -9.76 8.87
CA ALA A 121 3.65 -10.14 7.61
C ALA A 121 2.40 -11.00 7.82
N ALA A 122 2.39 -11.87 8.85
CA ALA A 122 1.21 -12.66 9.21
C ALA A 122 0.09 -11.76 9.74
N LEU A 123 0.42 -10.78 10.60
CA LEU A 123 -0.55 -9.77 11.05
C LEU A 123 -1.15 -9.05 9.84
N PHE A 124 -0.33 -8.51 8.93
CA PHE A 124 -0.81 -7.91 7.69
C PHE A 124 -1.71 -8.86 6.86
N ALA A 125 -1.30 -10.12 6.72
CA ALA A 125 -2.03 -11.08 5.91
C ALA A 125 -3.45 -11.36 6.44
N VAL A 126 -3.62 -11.46 7.77
CA VAL A 126 -4.88 -11.90 8.39
C VAL A 126 -5.65 -10.77 9.10
N HIS A 127 -5.11 -9.55 9.15
CA HIS A 127 -5.75 -8.46 9.88
C HIS A 127 -7.13 -8.11 9.28
N PRO A 128 -8.21 -8.05 10.08
CA PRO A 128 -9.55 -7.79 9.56
C PRO A 128 -9.71 -6.45 8.84
N LEU A 129 -8.87 -5.43 9.13
CA LEU A 129 -8.87 -4.17 8.38
C LEU A 129 -8.65 -4.32 6.88
N HIS A 130 -8.06 -5.44 6.43
CA HIS A 130 -7.86 -5.70 5.00
C HIS A 130 -9.03 -6.45 4.36
N VAL A 131 -10.04 -6.88 5.12
CA VAL A 131 -11.12 -7.73 4.60
C VAL A 131 -11.88 -7.03 3.47
N GLU A 132 -12.16 -5.73 3.61
CA GLU A 132 -12.86 -4.94 2.60
C GLU A 132 -12.05 -4.91 1.30
N SER A 133 -10.74 -4.60 1.38
CA SER A 133 -9.89 -4.56 0.19
C SER A 133 -9.74 -5.92 -0.50
N VAL A 134 -9.64 -7.00 0.27
CA VAL A 134 -9.37 -8.34 -0.29
C VAL A 134 -10.65 -9.02 -0.81
N ALA A 135 -11.76 -8.91 -0.07
CA ALA A 135 -13.01 -9.59 -0.39
C ALA A 135 -13.94 -8.79 -1.31
N TRP A 136 -13.67 -7.51 -1.59
CA TRP A 136 -14.40 -6.73 -2.58
C TRP A 136 -13.64 -6.75 -3.91
N VAL A 137 -14.24 -7.28 -4.97
CA VAL A 137 -13.59 -7.43 -6.27
C VAL A 137 -13.08 -6.08 -6.81
N THR A 138 -13.91 -5.04 -6.83
CA THR A 138 -13.49 -3.73 -7.36
C THR A 138 -12.43 -3.03 -6.51
N GLU A 139 -12.19 -3.44 -5.27
CA GLU A 139 -11.00 -3.02 -4.50
C GLU A 139 -9.69 -3.72 -4.89
N ARG A 140 -9.73 -4.53 -5.96
CA ARG A 140 -8.53 -5.02 -6.65
C ARG A 140 -7.52 -3.90 -6.92
N LYS A 141 -8.00 -2.70 -7.24
CA LYS A 141 -7.18 -1.51 -7.45
C LYS A 141 -6.20 -1.25 -6.28
N ASP A 142 -6.67 -1.39 -5.03
CA ASP A 142 -5.84 -1.23 -3.84
C ASP A 142 -4.93 -2.44 -3.61
N VAL A 143 -5.46 -3.65 -3.70
CA VAL A 143 -4.68 -4.88 -3.45
C VAL A 143 -3.53 -5.02 -4.47
N LEU A 144 -3.81 -4.73 -5.74
CA LEU A 144 -2.83 -4.75 -6.83
C LEU A 144 -1.78 -3.65 -6.67
N SER A 145 -2.21 -2.41 -6.38
CA SER A 145 -1.29 -1.30 -6.14
C SER A 145 -0.36 -1.59 -4.96
N LEU A 146 -0.90 -2.10 -3.85
CA LEU A 146 -0.13 -2.46 -2.68
C LEU A 146 0.83 -3.63 -2.94
N CYS A 147 0.41 -4.65 -3.69
CA CYS A 147 1.27 -5.77 -4.08
C CYS A 147 2.50 -5.30 -4.86
N PHE A 148 2.30 -4.45 -5.88
CA PHE A 148 3.40 -3.82 -6.61
C PHE A 148 4.24 -2.90 -5.72
N GLY A 149 3.62 -2.18 -4.79
CA GLY A 149 4.30 -1.35 -3.80
C GLY A 149 5.24 -2.12 -2.88
N HIS A 150 4.76 -3.22 -2.29
CA HIS A 150 5.59 -4.10 -1.46
C HIS A 150 6.71 -4.75 -2.29
N ALA A 151 6.43 -5.15 -3.53
CA ALA A 151 7.47 -5.62 -4.45
C ALA A 151 8.52 -4.54 -4.74
N ALA A 152 8.10 -3.28 -4.90
CA ALA A 152 8.99 -2.14 -5.10
C ALA A 152 9.87 -1.87 -3.87
N ILE A 153 9.31 -1.97 -2.66
CA ILE A 153 10.06 -1.86 -1.39
C ILE A 153 11.06 -3.02 -1.27
N TRP A 154 10.65 -4.25 -1.59
CA TRP A 154 11.56 -5.40 -1.57
C TRP A 154 12.71 -5.24 -2.58
N ALA A 155 12.41 -4.85 -3.82
CA ALA A 155 13.42 -4.57 -4.84
C ALA A 155 14.35 -3.43 -4.40
N TYR A 156 13.83 -2.41 -3.74
CA TYR A 156 14.63 -1.34 -3.16
C TYR A 156 15.59 -1.85 -2.07
N ALA A 157 15.11 -2.69 -1.15
CA ALA A 157 15.94 -3.31 -0.13
C ALA A 157 17.06 -4.16 -0.77
N MET A 158 16.74 -4.93 -1.82
CA MET A 158 17.73 -5.70 -2.60
C MET A 158 18.75 -4.81 -3.32
N TYR A 159 18.34 -3.64 -3.80
CA TYR A 159 19.27 -2.66 -4.37
C TYR A 159 20.27 -2.19 -3.33
N VAL A 160 19.82 -1.87 -2.13
CA VAL A 160 20.68 -1.39 -1.04
C VAL A 160 21.66 -2.47 -0.60
N THR A 161 21.22 -3.72 -0.45
CA THR A 161 22.07 -4.81 0.06
C THR A 161 22.98 -5.43 -1.01
N ALA A 162 22.51 -5.58 -2.24
CA ALA A 162 23.32 -6.17 -3.32
C ALA A 162 24.11 -5.14 -4.15
N ALA A 163 23.86 -3.85 -3.96
CA ALA A 163 24.44 -2.74 -4.72
C ALA A 163 24.28 -2.84 -6.25
N ARG A 164 23.24 -3.54 -6.74
CA ARG A 164 23.01 -3.75 -8.18
C ARG A 164 21.94 -2.82 -8.73
N LYS A 165 22.29 -2.00 -9.73
CA LYS A 165 21.38 -1.05 -10.39
C LYS A 165 20.09 -1.68 -10.94
N LYS A 166 20.12 -2.96 -11.34
CA LYS A 166 18.91 -3.66 -11.83
C LYS A 166 17.77 -3.69 -10.80
N TYR A 167 18.09 -3.79 -9.52
CA TYR A 167 17.07 -3.82 -8.46
C TYR A 167 16.47 -2.44 -8.20
N TYR A 168 17.28 -1.39 -8.38
CA TYR A 168 16.79 -0.01 -8.35
C TYR A 168 15.83 0.26 -9.52
N LEU A 169 16.22 -0.12 -10.74
CA LEU A 169 15.35 -0.01 -11.91
C LEU A 169 14.06 -0.83 -11.75
N ALA A 170 14.16 -2.04 -11.20
CA ALA A 170 12.99 -2.86 -10.88
C ALA A 170 12.09 -2.18 -9.84
N SER A 171 12.65 -1.56 -8.80
CA SER A 171 11.88 -0.81 -7.80
C SER A 171 11.11 0.37 -8.41
N VAL A 172 11.76 1.16 -9.28
CA VAL A 172 11.11 2.26 -10.01
C VAL A 172 10.01 1.73 -10.94
N ALA A 173 10.26 0.65 -11.67
CA ALA A 173 9.27 0.06 -12.58
C ALA A 173 8.07 -0.52 -11.82
N LEU A 174 8.30 -1.24 -10.73
CA LEU A 174 7.22 -1.76 -9.87
C LEU A 174 6.42 -0.63 -9.22
N PHE A 175 7.07 0.47 -8.85
CA PHE A 175 6.37 1.66 -8.37
C PHE A 175 5.46 2.27 -9.44
N LEU A 176 5.93 2.36 -10.69
CA LEU A 176 5.09 2.78 -11.80
C LEU A 176 3.87 1.84 -11.98
N CYS A 177 4.07 0.51 -11.90
CA CYS A 177 2.97 -0.46 -11.95
C CYS A 177 1.96 -0.27 -10.80
N SER A 178 2.43 0.06 -9.61
CA SER A 178 1.57 0.41 -8.46
C SER A 178 0.70 1.64 -8.80
N LEU A 179 1.30 2.72 -9.28
CA LEU A 179 0.58 3.95 -9.63
C LEU A 179 -0.39 3.77 -10.81
N LEU A 180 -0.07 2.90 -11.77
CA LEU A 180 -0.96 2.50 -12.87
C LEU A 180 -2.14 1.61 -12.43
N SER A 181 -2.05 1.02 -11.23
CA SER A 181 -3.13 0.22 -10.62
C SER A 181 -4.06 1.12 -9.80
N LYS A 182 -3.48 1.95 -8.92
CA LYS A 182 -4.15 3.04 -8.18
C LYS A 182 -3.11 3.97 -7.58
N GLN A 183 -3.38 5.27 -7.57
CA GLN A 183 -2.47 6.31 -7.09
C GLN A 183 -2.37 6.40 -5.55
N THR A 184 -2.59 5.31 -4.81
CA THR A 184 -2.53 5.31 -3.33
C THR A 184 -1.11 5.43 -2.79
N LEU A 185 -0.12 4.82 -3.43
CA LEU A 185 1.28 4.81 -2.97
C LEU A 185 2.12 5.99 -3.45
N VAL A 186 1.51 7.12 -3.77
CA VAL A 186 2.21 8.40 -4.03
C VAL A 186 3.12 8.83 -2.87
N THR A 187 2.94 8.26 -1.68
CA THR A 187 3.79 8.49 -0.51
C THR A 187 5.07 7.63 -0.48
N LEU A 188 5.22 6.65 -1.37
CA LEU A 188 6.36 5.72 -1.40
C LEU A 188 7.74 6.38 -1.37
N PRO A 189 8.07 7.46 -2.13
CA PRO A 189 9.40 8.08 -2.03
C PRO A 189 9.76 8.54 -0.61
N PHE A 190 8.78 9.02 0.16
CA PHE A 190 8.98 9.42 1.55
C PHE A 190 9.14 8.22 2.46
N LEU A 191 8.37 7.15 2.21
CA LEU A 191 8.55 5.88 2.89
C LEU A 191 9.94 5.28 2.64
N LEU A 192 10.47 5.33 1.41
CA LEU A 192 11.83 4.86 1.12
C LEU A 192 12.90 5.66 1.89
N LEU A 193 12.73 6.97 2.05
CA LEU A 193 13.60 7.79 2.90
C LEU A 193 13.49 7.42 4.38
N LEU A 194 12.28 7.09 4.84
CA LEU A 194 12.04 6.60 6.20
C LEU A 194 12.71 5.25 6.43
N LEU A 195 12.68 4.35 5.44
CA LEU A 195 13.34 3.06 5.46
C LEU A 195 14.87 3.17 5.38
N ASP A 196 15.39 4.13 4.60
CA ASP A 196 16.81 4.47 4.59
C ASP A 196 17.30 4.94 5.97
N TYR A 197 16.45 5.62 6.74
CA TYR A 197 16.74 5.98 8.12
C TYR A 197 16.75 4.73 9.02
N TRP A 198 15.67 3.94 9.02
CA TRP A 198 15.59 2.64 9.68
C TRP A 198 14.49 1.81 8.99
N PRO A 199 14.73 0.52 8.66
CA PRO A 199 15.77 -0.34 9.20
C PRO A 199 17.08 -0.40 8.40
N LEU A 200 17.15 0.21 7.21
CA LEU A 200 18.34 0.12 6.34
C LEU A 200 19.56 0.87 6.88
N ARG A 201 19.36 1.82 7.81
CA ARG A 201 20.42 2.56 8.53
C ARG A 201 21.46 3.27 7.63
N ARG A 202 21.09 3.66 6.41
CA ARG A 202 21.99 4.31 5.45
C ARG A 202 22.41 5.72 5.85
N THR A 203 21.71 6.35 6.79
CA THR A 203 21.97 7.74 7.24
C THR A 203 22.84 7.82 8.50
N ALA A 204 23.07 6.71 9.19
CA ALA A 204 23.82 6.71 10.44
C ALA A 204 25.33 6.80 10.17
N ALA A 205 25.93 7.96 10.42
CA ALA A 205 27.38 8.08 10.56
C ALA A 205 27.85 7.27 11.78
N ARG A 206 29.00 6.58 11.64
CA ARG A 206 29.70 5.85 12.71
C ARG A 206 29.58 6.61 14.04
N THR A 207 28.70 6.15 14.92
CA THR A 207 28.73 6.55 16.32
C THR A 207 29.56 5.48 17.02
N HIS A 208 30.86 5.77 17.16
CA HIS A 208 31.70 4.97 18.02
C HIS A 208 31.15 4.99 19.46
N ALA A 209 31.28 3.84 20.13
CA ALA A 209 31.01 3.55 21.54
C ALA A 209 29.53 3.30 21.92
N HIS A 210 29.09 2.02 21.90
CA HIS A 210 29.17 1.19 23.11
C HIS A 210 28.74 -0.29 22.92
N ASP A 211 28.27 -0.75 21.76
CA ASP A 211 27.91 -2.18 21.60
C ASP A 211 28.84 -2.88 20.61
N ALA A 212 30.01 -3.27 21.11
CA ALA A 212 30.88 -4.25 20.47
C ALA A 212 30.27 -5.65 20.67
N ALA A 213 29.33 -6.02 19.81
CA ALA A 213 29.01 -7.41 19.53
C ALA A 213 28.30 -7.51 18.18
N VAL A 214 28.89 -8.30 17.28
CA VAL A 214 28.51 -8.58 15.88
C VAL A 214 29.15 -7.62 14.86
N ASP A 215 30.35 -8.01 14.45
CA ASP A 215 31.04 -7.61 13.22
C ASP A 215 30.21 -7.96 11.97
N GLU A 216 29.21 -7.15 11.66
CA GLU A 216 28.72 -7.02 10.27
C GLU A 216 29.35 -5.74 9.70
N GLU A 217 30.02 -5.84 8.55
CA GLU A 217 30.48 -4.70 7.75
C GLU A 217 29.29 -3.81 7.39
N GLN A 218 28.95 -2.87 8.27
CA GLN A 218 27.86 -1.94 8.01
C GLN A 218 28.30 -0.93 6.94
N PRO A 219 27.51 -0.75 5.86
CA PRO A 219 27.89 0.11 4.75
C PRO A 219 28.10 1.55 5.22
N ALA A 220 29.06 2.24 4.60
CA ALA A 220 29.38 3.63 4.92
C ALA A 220 28.14 4.53 4.81
N ALA A 221 28.02 5.46 5.76
CA ALA A 221 26.90 6.41 5.81
C ALA A 221 26.80 7.21 4.51
N VAL A 222 25.57 7.29 3.99
CA VAL A 222 25.24 8.02 2.77
C VAL A 222 24.65 9.37 3.16
N PRO A 223 25.16 10.49 2.61
CA PRO A 223 24.62 11.81 2.92
C PRO A 223 23.18 11.96 2.41
N TRP A 224 22.34 12.66 3.18
CA TRP A 224 20.92 12.90 2.84
C TRP A 224 20.72 13.44 1.42
N ARG A 225 21.60 14.32 0.94
CA ARG A 225 21.56 14.84 -0.43
C ARG A 225 21.57 13.72 -1.48
N ARG A 226 22.41 12.70 -1.29
CA ARG A 226 22.50 11.56 -2.22
C ARG A 226 21.27 10.68 -2.13
N LEU A 227 20.73 10.47 -0.93
CA LEU A 227 19.48 9.73 -0.76
C LEU A 227 18.32 10.45 -1.44
N ILE A 228 18.17 11.76 -1.28
CA ILE A 228 17.12 12.56 -1.95
C ILE A 228 17.26 12.48 -3.47
N ILE A 229 18.48 12.62 -4.01
CA ILE A 229 18.74 12.50 -5.46
C ILE A 229 18.31 11.13 -5.99
N GLU A 230 18.58 10.06 -5.24
CA GLU A 230 18.15 8.70 -5.56
C GLU A 230 16.62 8.55 -5.61
N LYS A 231 15.84 9.46 -5.01
CA LYS A 231 14.36 9.39 -5.01
C LYS A 231 13.73 10.30 -6.05
N ILE A 232 14.53 11.09 -6.79
CA ILE A 232 14.01 11.98 -7.84
C ILE A 232 13.12 11.23 -8.85
N PRO A 233 13.50 10.05 -9.39
CA PRO A 233 12.61 9.33 -10.32
C PRO A 233 11.25 8.94 -9.69
N PHE A 234 11.25 8.52 -8.42
CA PHE A 234 10.02 8.22 -7.68
C PHE A 234 9.19 9.48 -7.42
N LEU A 235 9.83 10.61 -7.10
CA LEU A 235 9.15 11.90 -6.89
C LEU A 235 8.55 12.44 -8.19
N ILE A 236 9.24 12.29 -9.33
CA ILE A 236 8.70 12.67 -10.64
C ILE A 236 7.44 11.86 -10.93
N LEU A 237 7.48 10.54 -10.79
CA LEU A 237 6.29 9.69 -10.97
C LEU A 237 5.16 10.08 -10.01
N THR A 238 5.49 10.34 -8.75
CA THR A 238 4.54 10.82 -7.74
C THR A 238 3.82 12.09 -8.19
N VAL A 239 4.59 13.13 -8.57
CA VAL A 239 4.02 14.41 -9.00
C VAL A 239 3.16 14.26 -10.25
N LEU A 240 3.62 13.47 -11.23
CA LEU A 240 2.86 13.20 -12.45
C LEU A 240 1.52 12.53 -12.14
N PHE A 241 1.51 11.45 -11.35
CA PHE A 241 0.27 10.73 -11.04
C PHE A 241 -0.66 11.48 -10.07
N CYS A 242 -0.12 12.30 -9.16
CA CYS A 242 -0.94 13.26 -8.40
C CYS A 242 -1.62 14.26 -9.33
N GLY A 243 -0.89 14.81 -10.31
CA GLY A 243 -1.45 15.72 -11.32
C GLY A 243 -2.54 15.06 -12.16
N LEU A 244 -2.33 13.81 -12.59
CA LEU A 244 -3.33 13.02 -13.32
C LEU A 244 -4.56 12.73 -12.47
N ALA A 245 -4.39 12.41 -11.18
CA ALA A 245 -5.50 12.17 -10.26
C ALA A 245 -6.35 13.44 -10.07
N LEU A 246 -5.69 14.59 -9.87
CA LEU A 246 -6.37 15.89 -9.76
C LEU A 246 -7.10 16.25 -11.06
N PHE A 247 -6.49 16.00 -12.21
CA PHE A 247 -7.13 16.20 -13.51
C PHE A 247 -8.34 15.28 -13.69
N SER A 248 -8.24 14.01 -13.30
CA SER A 248 -9.34 13.05 -13.43
C SER A 248 -10.55 13.34 -12.53
N GLN A 249 -10.32 14.05 -11.43
CA GLN A 249 -11.36 14.47 -10.49
C GLN A 249 -11.78 15.93 -10.69
N ALA A 250 -11.29 16.59 -11.75
CA ALA A 250 -11.59 17.99 -12.03
C ALA A 250 -13.01 18.24 -12.55
N ASN A 251 -13.72 17.20 -12.99
CA ASN A 251 -15.17 17.28 -13.17
C ASN A 251 -15.81 17.44 -11.78
N PRO A 252 -16.64 18.47 -11.56
CA PRO A 252 -17.04 18.93 -10.24
C PRO A 252 -17.90 17.88 -9.54
N MET A 253 -17.25 16.97 -8.82
CA MET A 253 -17.92 16.15 -7.84
C MET A 253 -18.40 17.11 -6.75
N GLU A 254 -19.73 17.22 -6.61
CA GLU A 254 -20.49 18.11 -5.71
C GLU A 254 -20.08 18.08 -4.22
N PHE A 255 -19.05 17.32 -3.85
CA PHE A 255 -18.56 17.14 -2.49
C PHE A 255 -17.64 18.25 -1.97
N SER A 256 -17.13 19.13 -2.82
CA SER A 256 -16.13 20.14 -2.41
C SER A 256 -16.72 21.28 -1.55
N GLU A 257 -18.02 21.58 -1.69
CA GLU A 257 -18.60 22.78 -1.06
C GLU A 257 -19.41 22.51 0.21
N GLN A 258 -19.69 21.24 0.56
CA GLN A 258 -20.56 20.94 1.69
C GLN A 258 -19.90 21.16 3.06
N TYR A 259 -18.56 21.06 3.15
CA TYR A 259 -17.83 21.14 4.42
C TYR A 259 -16.63 22.07 4.37
N SER A 260 -16.48 22.90 5.40
CA SER A 260 -15.36 23.83 5.53
C SER A 260 -14.01 23.12 5.69
N ILE A 261 -12.92 23.77 5.27
CA ILE A 261 -11.55 23.23 5.40
C ILE A 261 -11.22 22.86 6.86
N PRO A 262 -11.51 23.68 7.89
CA PRO A 262 -11.27 23.29 9.27
C PRO A 262 -12.00 22.02 9.69
N TYR A 263 -13.26 21.85 9.26
CA TYR A 263 -14.02 20.64 9.54
C TYR A 263 -13.39 19.42 8.88
N ARG A 264 -12.91 19.54 7.63
CA ARG A 264 -12.20 18.47 6.92
C ARG A 264 -10.90 18.07 7.64
N VAL A 265 -10.16 19.04 8.20
CA VAL A 265 -8.95 18.78 9.01
C VAL A 265 -9.31 18.04 10.30
N LEU A 266 -10.36 18.45 11.01
CA LEU A 266 -10.83 17.75 12.21
C LEU A 266 -11.31 16.32 11.89
N ASN A 267 -11.98 16.14 10.75
CA ASN A 267 -12.36 14.83 10.25
C ASN A 267 -11.17 13.95 9.94
N ALA A 268 -10.13 14.48 9.29
CA ALA A 268 -8.90 13.73 9.05
C ALA A 268 -8.26 13.29 10.38
N ALA A 269 -8.09 14.19 11.35
CA ALA A 269 -7.50 13.85 12.65
C ALA A 269 -8.32 12.79 13.41
N THR A 270 -9.64 12.93 13.43
CA THR A 270 -10.55 11.96 14.05
C THR A 270 -10.48 10.60 13.36
N SER A 271 -10.41 10.60 12.02
CA SER A 271 -10.28 9.37 11.23
C SER A 271 -8.97 8.63 11.56
N TYR A 272 -7.84 9.32 11.62
CA TYR A 272 -6.56 8.71 12.01
C TYR A 272 -6.65 8.05 13.39
N MET A 273 -7.24 8.74 14.37
CA MET A 273 -7.44 8.16 15.70
C MET A 273 -8.35 6.92 15.68
N GLU A 274 -9.42 6.94 14.87
CA GLU A 274 -10.29 5.79 14.66
C GLU A 274 -9.54 4.61 14.02
N TYR A 275 -8.70 4.84 13.01
CA TYR A 275 -7.88 3.79 12.39
C TYR A 275 -6.81 3.23 13.34
N VAL A 276 -6.22 4.06 14.21
CA VAL A 276 -5.37 3.55 15.30
C VAL A 276 -6.17 2.61 16.19
N GLY A 277 -7.38 3.01 16.59
CA GLY A 277 -8.29 2.15 17.36
C GLY A 277 -8.62 0.83 16.65
N LYS A 278 -9.00 0.89 15.38
CA LYS A 278 -9.32 -0.30 14.57
C LYS A 278 -8.11 -1.19 14.31
N THR A 279 -6.89 -0.68 14.40
CA THR A 279 -5.67 -1.51 14.33
C THR A 279 -5.56 -2.45 15.52
N PHE A 280 -6.09 -2.08 16.69
CA PHE A 280 -6.10 -2.95 17.87
C PHE A 280 -7.43 -3.70 18.06
N TRP A 281 -8.54 -3.09 17.65
CA TRP A 281 -9.89 -3.65 17.78
C TRP A 281 -10.72 -3.40 16.50
N PRO A 282 -10.55 -4.20 15.45
CA PRO A 282 -11.21 -4.00 14.16
C PRO A 282 -12.67 -4.52 14.18
N ALA A 283 -13.52 -3.89 14.98
CA ALA A 283 -14.95 -4.19 15.06
C ALA A 283 -15.79 -3.15 14.31
N GLY A 284 -16.97 -3.56 13.85
CA GLY A 284 -17.90 -2.67 13.14
C GLY A 284 -17.38 -2.21 11.77
N LEU A 285 -16.62 -3.07 11.09
CA LEU A 285 -16.16 -2.80 9.74
C LEU A 285 -17.34 -2.80 8.76
N SER A 286 -17.31 -1.89 7.80
CA SER A 286 -18.36 -1.71 6.82
C SER A 286 -17.77 -1.13 5.55
N VAL A 287 -18.19 -1.68 4.41
CA VAL A 287 -17.80 -1.19 3.08
C VAL A 287 -18.13 0.29 2.88
N PHE A 288 -19.11 0.82 3.63
CA PHE A 288 -19.50 2.22 3.59
C PHE A 288 -19.65 2.76 5.03
N TYR A 289 -18.85 3.77 5.36
CA TYR A 289 -18.95 4.48 6.63
C TYR A 289 -19.75 5.79 6.43
N PRO A 290 -21.00 5.88 6.93
CA PRO A 290 -21.76 7.11 6.84
C PRO A 290 -21.03 8.24 7.54
N HIS A 291 -20.95 9.41 6.89
CA HIS A 291 -20.34 10.58 7.51
C HIS A 291 -21.11 10.96 8.78
N ARG A 292 -20.41 10.99 9.91
CA ARG A 292 -20.96 11.44 11.20
C ARG A 292 -20.50 12.86 11.47
N THR A 293 -21.40 13.67 12.03
CA THR A 293 -21.05 15.01 12.50
C THR A 293 -20.01 14.90 13.62
N ILE A 294 -18.83 15.48 13.38
CA ILE A 294 -17.75 15.45 14.37
C ILE A 294 -17.88 16.65 15.30
N SER A 295 -17.95 16.38 16.60
CA SER A 295 -17.87 17.45 17.59
C SER A 295 -16.49 18.12 17.54
N PRO A 296 -16.40 19.46 17.62
CA PRO A 296 -15.11 20.16 17.66
C PRO A 296 -14.19 19.64 18.77
N LEU A 297 -14.78 19.28 19.92
CA LEU A 297 -14.06 18.72 21.05
C LEU A 297 -13.38 17.40 20.70
N ALA A 298 -14.10 16.44 20.10
CA ALA A 298 -13.51 15.17 19.67
C ALA A 298 -12.39 15.38 18.64
N GLY A 299 -12.59 16.27 17.67
CA GLY A 299 -11.56 16.61 16.69
C GLY A 299 -10.32 17.29 17.29
N SER A 300 -10.50 18.13 18.31
CA SER A 300 -9.38 18.73 19.07
C SER A 300 -8.62 17.69 19.87
N PHE A 301 -9.31 16.75 20.54
CA PHE A 301 -8.67 15.65 21.26
C PHE A 301 -7.86 14.75 20.32
N ALA A 302 -8.44 14.36 19.17
CA ALA A 302 -7.74 13.57 18.16
C ALA A 302 -6.49 14.29 17.62
N SER A 303 -6.62 15.58 17.32
CA SER A 303 -5.49 16.43 16.90
C SER A 303 -4.37 16.47 17.94
N LEU A 304 -4.72 16.69 19.22
CA LEU A 304 -3.75 16.72 20.31
C LEU A 304 -3.06 15.36 20.48
N PHE A 305 -3.81 14.27 20.44
CA PHE A 305 -3.26 12.91 20.49
C PHE A 305 -2.23 12.67 19.39
N LEU A 306 -2.55 13.02 18.13
CA LEU A 306 -1.64 12.86 17.00
C LEU A 306 -0.38 13.72 17.15
N LEU A 307 -0.52 14.97 17.61
CA LEU A 307 0.62 15.86 17.84
C LEU A 307 1.57 15.30 18.91
N LEU A 308 1.02 14.78 20.02
CA LEU A 308 1.79 14.16 21.08
C LEU A 308 2.47 12.87 20.60
N ALA A 309 1.77 12.04 19.85
CA ALA A 309 2.33 10.80 19.29
C ALA A 309 3.48 11.10 18.30
N CYS A 310 3.30 12.07 17.39
CA CYS A 310 4.35 12.56 16.50
C CYS A 310 5.55 13.13 17.28
N GLY A 311 5.29 13.96 18.30
CA GLY A 311 6.34 14.54 19.15
C GLY A 311 7.13 13.47 19.90
N LEU A 312 6.46 12.44 20.43
CA LEU A 312 7.07 11.32 21.12
C LEU A 312 7.91 10.45 20.17
N ALA A 313 7.39 10.15 18.97
CA ALA A 313 8.10 9.43 17.93
C ALA A 313 9.37 10.18 17.49
N LEU A 314 9.28 11.50 17.31
CA LEU A 314 10.44 12.36 17.00
C LEU A 314 11.46 12.41 18.14
N TRP A 315 11.00 12.52 19.39
CA TRP A 315 11.87 12.51 20.56
C TRP A 315 12.63 11.18 20.69
N TRP A 316 11.96 10.06 20.41
CA TRP A 316 12.55 8.72 20.48
C TRP A 316 13.33 8.29 19.25
N ARG A 317 13.34 9.05 18.15
CA ARG A 317 13.95 8.61 16.87
C ARG A 317 15.36 8.03 17.00
N ARG A 318 16.23 8.61 17.84
CA ARG A 318 17.61 8.11 18.04
C ARG A 318 17.70 6.89 18.98
N ARG A 319 16.83 6.79 19.99
CA ARG A 319 16.85 5.71 20.99
C ARG A 319 16.05 4.47 20.56
N LYS A 320 14.92 4.70 19.89
CA LYS A 320 13.99 3.69 19.38
C LYS A 320 13.58 4.05 17.94
N PRO A 321 14.49 3.95 16.97
CA PRO A 321 14.21 4.34 15.58
C PRO A 321 13.04 3.57 14.96
N TYR A 322 12.76 2.35 15.44
CA TYR A 322 11.59 1.57 15.01
C TYR A 322 10.25 2.22 15.39
N VAL A 323 10.16 2.98 16.49
CA VAL A 323 8.93 3.71 16.85
C VAL A 323 8.74 4.88 15.90
N PHE A 324 9.82 5.59 15.56
CA PHE A 324 9.79 6.68 14.59
C PHE A 324 9.39 6.18 13.20
N THR A 325 10.09 5.17 12.65
CA THR A 325 9.74 4.60 11.34
C THR A 325 8.33 4.01 11.35
N GLY A 326 7.95 3.27 12.39
CA GLY A 326 6.61 2.67 12.44
C GLY A 326 5.49 3.71 12.46
N TRP A 327 5.64 4.77 13.27
CA TRP A 327 4.62 5.81 13.39
C TRP A 327 4.49 6.68 12.14
N PHE A 328 5.58 7.00 11.46
CA PHE A 328 5.54 7.80 10.22
C PHE A 328 5.31 6.95 8.96
N TRP A 329 5.29 5.62 9.08
CA TRP A 329 4.76 4.74 8.04
C TRP A 329 3.23 4.74 8.10
N PHE A 330 2.67 4.59 9.31
CA PHE A 330 1.23 4.63 9.56
C PHE A 330 0.61 5.96 9.14
#